data_AF-A0A3D6EES1-F1
#
_entry.id   AF-A0A3D6EES1-F1
#
_cell.length_a   1.000
_cell.length_b   1.000
_cell.length_c   1.000
_cell.angle_alpha   90.00
_cell.angle_beta   90.00
_cell.angle_gamma   90.00
#
_symmetry.space_group_name_H-M   'P 1'
#
loop_
_entity.id
_entity.type
_entity.pdbx_description
1 polymer ?
#
loop_
_entity_poly.entity_id
_entity_poly.type
_entity_poly.pdbx_seq_one_letter_code
_entity_poly.pdbx_strand_id
1 'polypeptide(L)' 'EAEWEYAARGGTETPYFFTGNPKDFSDQGFWRKFFDAKTDSISSFVIYAKNSKNRTQEPGEVKANPFGLKNMLGNVM' A
#
# COMPACT_ATOMS: atom_id res chain seq x y z
N GLU A 1 2.53 1.50 18.94
CA GLU A 1 1.95 0.65 17.86
C GLU A 1 0.47 0.91 17.62
N ALA A 2 -0.41 0.84 18.63
CA ALA A 2 -1.87 0.95 18.44
C ALA A 2 -2.33 2.25 17.72
N GLU A 3 -1.75 3.40 18.05
CA GLU A 3 -2.10 4.68 17.39
C GLU A 3 -1.69 4.70 15.90
N TRP A 4 -0.58 4.03 15.57
CA TRP A 4 -0.04 3.99 14.22
C TRP A 4 -0.88 3.06 13.33
N GLU A 5 -1.30 1.90 13.85
CA GLU A 5 -2.23 1.01 13.13
C GLU A 5 -3.59 1.67 12.90
N TYR A 6 -4.15 2.38 13.90
CA TYR A 6 -5.41 3.08 13.75
C TYR A 6 -5.32 4.16 12.66
N ALA A 7 -4.27 4.97 12.73
CA ALA A 7 -3.98 5.99 11.74
C ALA A 7 -3.78 5.39 10.34
N ALA A 8 -3.07 4.27 10.21
CA ALA A 8 -2.84 3.60 8.93
C ALA A 8 -4.14 3.03 8.32
N ARG A 9 -5.06 2.51 9.15
CA ARG A 9 -6.35 1.98 8.71
C ARG A 9 -7.36 3.05 8.28
N GLY A 10 -7.19 4.31 8.68
CA GLY A 10 -8.03 5.40 8.19
C GLY A 10 -9.54 5.19 8.45
N GLY A 11 -9.89 4.48 9.53
CA GLY A 11 -11.29 4.17 9.89
C GLY A 11 -11.88 2.89 9.28
N THR A 12 -11.12 2.11 8.51
CA THR A 12 -11.60 0.82 7.96
C THR A 12 -11.23 -0.38 8.84
N GLU A 13 -12.09 -1.40 8.88
CA GLU A 13 -11.79 -2.68 9.54
C GLU A 13 -11.00 -3.66 8.63
N THR A 14 -10.82 -3.30 7.37
CA THR A 14 -10.04 -4.07 6.39
C THR A 14 -8.52 -3.93 6.61
N PRO A 15 -7.71 -4.88 6.09
CA PRO A 15 -6.25 -4.85 6.23
C PRO A 15 -5.58 -3.59 5.66
N TYR A 16 -6.24 -2.92 4.70
CA TYR A 16 -5.83 -1.65 4.11
C TYR A 16 -7.01 -0.69 4.11
N PHE A 17 -6.73 0.62 4.10
CA PHE A 17 -7.74 1.68 3.98
C PHE A 17 -8.31 1.83 2.56
N PHE A 18 -7.75 1.11 1.58
CA PHE A 18 -8.16 1.10 0.19
C PHE A 18 -8.66 -0.29 -0.22
N THR A 19 -9.46 -0.34 -1.28
CA THR A 19 -10.06 -1.58 -1.78
C THR A 19 -9.01 -2.54 -2.33
N GLY A 20 -8.85 -3.70 -1.68
CA GLY A 20 -8.11 -4.86 -2.19
C GLY A 20 -7.71 -5.83 -1.09
N ASN A 21 -7.49 -7.10 -1.45
CA ASN A 21 -7.06 -8.10 -0.49
C ASN A 21 -5.53 -8.22 -0.45
N PRO A 22 -4.91 -8.45 0.72
CA PRO A 22 -3.48 -8.75 0.84
C PRO A 22 -2.98 -9.86 -0.11
N LYS A 23 -3.85 -10.82 -0.41
CA LYS A 23 -3.58 -11.93 -1.34
C LYS A 23 -3.43 -11.47 -2.80
N ASP A 24 -4.12 -10.41 -3.21
CA ASP A 24 -4.03 -9.86 -4.58
C ASP A 24 -2.71 -9.10 -4.80
N PHE A 25 -2.04 -8.73 -3.73
CA PHE A 25 -0.86 -7.87 -3.73
C PHE A 25 0.45 -8.62 -3.44
N SER A 26 0.37 -9.76 -2.73
CA SER A 26 1.55 -10.53 -2.35
C SER A 26 2.22 -11.17 -3.56
N ASP A 27 3.49 -10.81 -3.82
CA ASP A 27 4.60 -11.60 -4.45
C ASP A 27 4.40 -13.05 -4.91
N GLN A 28 3.73 -13.82 -4.06
CA GLN A 28 4.03 -15.22 -3.85
C GLN A 28 2.90 -16.12 -4.35
N GLY A 29 3.22 -16.99 -5.30
CA GLY A 29 2.33 -18.07 -5.72
C GLY A 29 2.43 -18.40 -7.21
N PHE A 30 2.23 -19.68 -7.52
CA PHE A 30 2.26 -20.24 -8.88
C PHE A 30 1.27 -19.56 -9.85
N TRP A 31 0.20 -18.95 -9.32
CA TRP A 31 -0.85 -18.25 -10.07
C TRP A 31 -0.38 -16.94 -10.73
N ARG A 32 0.74 -16.36 -10.30
CA ARG A 32 1.28 -15.09 -10.84
C ARG A 32 1.81 -15.19 -12.27
N LYS A 33 2.02 -16.41 -12.77
CA LYS A 33 2.41 -16.67 -14.17
C LYS A 33 1.23 -16.48 -15.15
N PHE A 34 0.00 -16.43 -14.63
CA PHE A 34 -1.23 -16.31 -15.42
C PHE A 34 -2.03 -15.04 -15.11
N PHE A 35 -1.88 -14.45 -13.92
CA PHE A 35 -2.52 -13.19 -13.55
C PHE A 35 -1.50 -12.22 -12.97
N ASP A 36 -1.39 -11.04 -13.59
CA ASP A 36 -0.59 -9.95 -13.06
C ASP A 36 -1.21 -9.45 -11.75
N ALA A 37 -0.37 -9.17 -10.76
CA ALA A 37 -0.85 -8.67 -9.47
C ALA A 37 -1.50 -7.30 -9.69
N LYS A 38 -2.71 -7.08 -9.17
CA LYS A 38 -3.42 -5.80 -9.24
C LYS A 38 -2.70 -4.75 -8.39
N THR A 39 -1.55 -4.31 -8.87
CA THR A 39 -0.64 -3.40 -8.17
C THR A 39 -0.99 -1.94 -8.38
N ASP A 40 -1.83 -1.64 -9.37
CA ASP A 40 -2.29 -0.30 -9.75
C ASP A 40 -3.00 0.44 -8.60
N SER A 41 -3.82 -0.29 -7.83
CA SER A 41 -4.50 0.26 -6.66
C SER A 41 -3.51 0.62 -5.56
N ILE A 42 -2.51 -0.22 -5.29
CA ILE A 42 -1.52 0.01 -4.23
C ILE A 42 -0.54 1.11 -4.58
N SER A 43 -0.04 1.12 -5.82
CA SER A 43 0.98 2.07 -6.24
C SER A 43 0.52 3.53 -6.11
N SER A 44 -0.80 3.76 -6.14
CA SER A 44 -1.45 5.06 -5.91
C SER A 44 -1.41 5.55 -4.45
N PHE A 45 -1.25 4.64 -3.48
CA PHE A 45 -1.34 4.93 -2.05
C PHE A 45 -0.06 4.59 -1.27
N VAL A 46 0.78 3.70 -1.80
CA VAL A 46 1.94 3.13 -1.10
C VAL A 46 3.14 3.11 -2.03
N ILE A 47 4.28 3.57 -1.52
CA ILE A 47 5.58 3.42 -2.16
C ILE A 47 6.26 2.17 -1.58
N TYR A 48 6.54 1.19 -2.43
CA TYR A 48 7.10 -0.11 -2.10
C TYR A 48 8.13 -0.54 -3.16
N ALA A 49 8.80 -1.68 -2.99
CA ALA A 49 9.92 -2.10 -3.83
C ALA A 49 9.68 -2.04 -5.35
N LYS A 50 8.43 -2.23 -5.82
CA LYS A 50 8.13 -2.20 -7.26
C LYS A 50 7.97 -0.80 -7.87
N ASN A 51 7.47 0.19 -7.12
CA ASN A 51 7.28 1.56 -7.63
C ASN A 51 8.32 2.57 -7.09
N SER A 52 9.04 2.22 -6.03
CA SER A 52 10.09 3.05 -5.43
C SER A 52 11.33 3.23 -6.31
N LYS A 53 11.58 2.34 -7.28
CA LYS A 53 12.84 2.31 -8.06
C LYS A 53 14.08 2.27 -7.14
N ASN A 54 14.01 1.55 -6.02
CA ASN A 54 15.02 1.49 -4.95
C ASN A 54 15.36 2.86 -4.32
N ARG A 55 14.40 3.79 -4.29
CA ARG A 55 14.57 5.11 -3.66
C ARG A 55 13.31 5.48 -2.88
N THR A 56 13.47 6.31 -1.86
CA THR A 56 12.34 6.97 -1.22
C THR A 56 11.69 7.94 -2.22
N GLN A 57 10.40 8.19 -2.06
CA GLN A 57 9.64 9.10 -2.90
C GLN A 57 9.00 10.20 -2.04
N GLU A 58 8.73 11.32 -2.69
CA GLU A 58 8.07 12.44 -2.04
C GLU A 58 6.62 12.10 -1.65
N PRO A 59 6.10 12.64 -0.53
CA PRO A 59 4.70 12.45 -0.15
C PRO A 59 3.70 13.03 -1.17
N GLY A 60 4.15 13.78 -2.19
CA GLY A 60 3.32 14.19 -3.32
C GLY A 60 2.88 13.03 -4.22
N GLU A 61 3.68 11.97 -4.30
CA GLU A 61 3.50 10.87 -5.27
C GLU A 61 2.37 9.89 -4.89
N VAL A 62 1.88 9.96 -3.65
CA VAL A 62 0.81 9.09 -3.16
C VAL A 62 -0.39 9.88 -2.65
N LYS A 63 -1.56 9.27 -2.81
CA LYS A 63 -2.80 9.75 -2.22
C LYS A 63 -2.82 9.50 -0.72
N ALA A 64 -3.45 10.42 0.00
CA ALA A 64 -3.67 10.29 1.43
C ALA A 64 -4.77 9.28 1.75
N ASN A 65 -4.71 8.72 2.96
CA ASN A 65 -5.80 7.96 3.54
C ASN A 65 -6.94 8.90 3.99
N PRO A 66 -8.09 8.37 4.45
CA PRO A 66 -9.23 9.18 4.90
C PRO A 66 -8.92 10.20 6.02
N PHE A 67 -7.82 10.03 6.74
CA PHE A 67 -7.34 10.97 7.77
C PHE A 67 -6.32 11.98 7.25
N GLY A 68 -6.06 12.00 5.94
CA GLY A 68 -5.09 12.92 5.33
C GLY A 68 -3.63 12.48 5.47
N LEU A 69 -3.38 11.26 5.98
CA LEU A 69 -2.03 10.75 6.21
C LEU A 69 -1.49 10.03 4.97
N LYS A 70 -0.20 10.23 4.70
CA LYS A 70 0.52 9.68 3.55
C LYS A 70 1.70 8.85 4.00
N ASN A 71 2.16 7.92 3.15
CA ASN A 71 3.32 7.06 3.43
C ASN A 71 3.19 6.21 4.71
N MET A 72 1.97 5.94 5.18
CA MET A 72 1.72 5.13 6.38
C MET A 72 1.88 3.61 6.16
N LEU A 73 2.20 3.15 4.95
CA LEU A 73 2.30 1.72 4.63
C LEU A 73 3.58 1.39 3.85
N GLY A 74 4.51 2.34 3.74
CA GLY A 74 5.71 2.21 2.92
C GLY A 74 6.56 3.48 2.90
N ASN A 75 7.30 3.69 1.81
CA ASN A 75 8.32 4.72 1.61
C ASN A 75 9.63 4.48 2.39
N VAL A 76 9.54 4.29 3.71
CA VAL A 76 10.70 4.00 4.58
C VAL A 76 10.30 2.88 5.55
N MET A 77 11.22 1.95 5.82
CA MET A 77 11.08 0.94 6.87
C MET A 77 11.85 1.38 8.11
#